data_AF-A0A2A2FAB3-F1
#
_entry.id   AF-A0A2A2FAB3-F1
#
_cell.length_a   1.000
_cell.length_b   1.000
_cell.length_c   1.000
_cell.angle_alpha   90.00
_cell.angle_beta   90.00
_cell.angle_gamma   90.00
#
_symmetry.space_group_name_H-M   'P 1'
#
loop_
_entity.id
_entity.type
_entity.pdbx_description
1 polymer ?
#
loop_
_entity_poly.entity_id
_entity_poly.type
_entity_poly.pdbx_seq_one_letter_code
_entity_poly.pdbx_strand_id
1 'polypeptide(L)'
;MQPPLGIIEGFYGPLWSWEARRRVMERLSPHGYSFYIYAPKGDPLLREQWFEPVPEEAGADMEGFASACRAQGVRFGVGLSPLGALDAFDDVIRQALLQRLQFLDGIGVQDLVIQFDDALADLPDLAARQVELVHWVREHSAAERLIVCPSYYSDDPMLDALFGTRPEGYLETLGASLDSGIEVFWAGEEVCARQWSPGHLERVSGQLQRRPFLWDNYPVNDSAAMAEHLHLRGFTGRPAAMGPLCSAHAINPALQPTLSCIPALTLADSYRQGEAYQYMESTLTAMVEVLGESLAAQLFADLPVLQDAGLAMGSVQKQHLRSIYAGWDHPAAREVVEWLDGRFSGEGAPSL
;
A
#
# COMPACT_ATOMS: atom_id res chain seq x y z
N MET A 1 17.09 -14.08 2.76
CA MET A 1 17.39 -12.63 2.89
C MET A 1 16.05 -11.93 2.98
N GLN A 2 15.83 -11.12 4.01
CA GLN A 2 14.62 -10.31 4.12
C GLN A 2 14.79 -9.05 3.26
N PRO A 3 13.86 -8.74 2.33
CA PRO A 3 13.89 -7.48 1.61
C PRO A 3 13.52 -6.32 2.56
N PRO A 4 13.86 -5.06 2.24
CA PRO A 4 13.29 -3.91 2.93
C PRO A 4 11.76 -4.01 2.97
N LEU A 5 11.18 -3.95 4.16
CA LEU A 5 9.73 -3.92 4.35
C LEU A 5 9.24 -2.48 4.51
N GLY A 6 8.00 -2.22 4.12
CA GLY A 6 7.37 -0.93 4.34
C GLY A 6 5.86 -0.94 4.18
N ILE A 7 5.27 0.23 4.36
CA ILE A 7 3.84 0.48 4.13
C ILE A 7 3.68 1.32 2.86
N ILE A 8 2.71 0.97 2.03
CA ILE A 8 2.12 1.85 1.02
C ILE A 8 0.69 2.12 1.47
N GLU A 9 0.40 3.30 2.03
CA GLU A 9 -0.98 3.69 2.36
C GLU A 9 -1.69 4.02 1.03
N GLY A 10 -2.04 2.99 0.26
CA GLY A 10 -2.51 3.13 -1.13
C GLY A 10 -3.97 2.74 -1.34
N PHE A 11 -4.71 2.57 -0.24
CA PHE A 11 -6.11 2.16 -0.22
C PHE A 11 -7.08 3.30 -0.59
N TYR A 12 -8.30 2.90 -0.95
CA TYR A 12 -9.48 3.76 -1.08
C TYR A 12 -10.21 3.91 0.26
N GLY A 13 -10.95 5.00 0.42
CA GLY A 13 -11.75 5.29 1.62
C GLY A 13 -11.13 6.32 2.57
N PRO A 14 -11.56 6.37 3.84
CA PRO A 14 -11.19 7.44 4.75
C PRO A 14 -9.71 7.43 5.10
N LEU A 15 -9.10 8.62 5.12
CA LEU A 15 -7.70 8.80 5.49
C LEU A 15 -7.46 8.40 6.95
N TRP A 16 -6.32 7.77 7.20
CA TRP A 16 -5.81 7.64 8.56
C TRP A 16 -5.48 9.01 9.15
N SER A 17 -5.60 9.14 10.46
CA SER A 17 -5.09 10.33 11.15
C SER A 17 -3.56 10.30 11.20
N TRP A 18 -2.92 11.47 11.24
CA TRP A 18 -1.47 11.57 11.40
C TRP A 18 -0.95 10.88 12.67
N GLU A 19 -1.73 10.91 13.76
CA GLU A 19 -1.39 10.17 14.98
C GLU A 19 -1.42 8.66 14.76
N ALA A 20 -2.42 8.13 14.05
CA ALA A 20 -2.50 6.72 13.72
C ALA A 20 -1.31 6.28 12.87
N ARG A 21 -0.91 7.07 11.86
CA ARG A 21 0.28 6.81 11.04
C ARG A 21 1.55 6.70 11.88
N ARG A 22 1.76 7.63 12.82
CA ARG A 22 2.91 7.59 13.76
C ARG A 22 2.90 6.31 14.60
N ARG A 23 1.77 5.96 15.20
CA ARG A 23 1.62 4.74 16.03
C ARG A 23 1.88 3.46 15.23
N VAL A 24 1.45 3.40 13.97
CA VAL A 24 1.75 2.27 13.07
C VAL A 24 3.26 2.13 12.88
N MET A 25 3.96 3.22 12.55
CA MET A 25 5.41 3.15 12.33
C MET A 25 6.22 2.91 13.61
N GLU A 26 5.79 3.45 14.74
CA GLU A 26 6.39 3.15 16.06
C GLU A 26 6.31 1.66 16.37
N ARG A 27 5.22 1.00 15.99
CA ARG A 27 5.04 -0.44 16.19
C ARG A 27 5.83 -1.28 15.19
N LEU A 28 5.82 -0.91 13.91
CA LEU A 28 6.36 -1.77 12.85
C LEU A 28 7.86 -1.58 12.61
N SER A 29 8.41 -0.39 12.86
CA SER A 29 9.83 -0.12 12.58
C SER A 29 10.82 -1.04 13.30
N PRO A 30 10.59 -1.47 14.57
CA PRO A 30 11.46 -2.45 15.23
C PRO A 30 11.49 -3.83 14.55
N HIS A 31 10.50 -4.13 13.70
CA HIS A 31 10.34 -5.41 13.01
C HIS A 31 10.88 -5.38 11.57
N GLY A 32 11.62 -4.32 11.20
CA GLY A 32 12.27 -4.17 9.90
C GLY A 32 11.47 -3.40 8.85
N TYR A 33 10.35 -2.77 9.25
CA TYR A 33 9.65 -1.80 8.40
C TYR A 33 10.44 -0.50 8.34
N SER A 34 11.07 -0.24 7.20
CA SER A 34 12.09 0.80 7.01
C SER A 34 11.63 1.96 6.13
N PHE A 35 10.42 1.89 5.56
CA PHE A 35 9.86 2.97 4.77
C PHE A 35 8.33 3.03 4.87
N TYR A 36 7.77 4.22 4.64
CA TYR A 36 6.34 4.50 4.58
C TYR A 36 6.06 5.40 3.39
N ILE A 37 5.19 4.96 2.48
CA ILE A 37 4.76 5.73 1.32
C ILE A 37 3.33 6.21 1.55
N TYR A 38 3.17 7.51 1.70
CA TYR A 38 1.88 8.19 1.80
C TYR A 38 1.28 8.33 0.39
N ALA A 39 0.27 7.54 0.06
CA ALA A 39 -0.42 7.58 -1.23
C ALA A 39 -1.94 7.29 -1.17
N PRO A 40 -2.66 7.74 -0.12
CA PRO A 40 -4.04 7.31 0.04
C PRO A 40 -4.90 7.86 -1.10
N LYS A 41 -5.74 7.01 -1.69
CA LYS A 41 -6.53 7.37 -2.87
C LYS A 41 -7.55 8.46 -2.59
N GLY A 42 -7.92 8.64 -1.32
CA GLY A 42 -8.83 9.69 -0.85
C GLY A 42 -8.19 11.07 -0.64
N ASP A 43 -6.87 11.24 -0.82
CA ASP A 43 -6.23 12.56 -0.76
C ASP A 43 -6.18 13.19 -2.16
N PRO A 44 -7.04 14.18 -2.46
CA PRO A 44 -7.10 14.78 -3.79
C PRO A 44 -5.81 15.52 -4.13
N LEU A 45 -5.03 15.99 -3.14
CA LEU A 45 -3.78 16.68 -3.40
C LEU A 45 -2.73 15.74 -4.01
N LEU A 46 -2.86 14.42 -3.88
CA LEU A 46 -1.95 13.47 -4.51
C LEU A 46 -2.45 13.00 -5.88
N ARG A 47 -3.68 13.37 -6.24
CA ARG A 47 -4.42 12.85 -7.38
C ARG A 47 -5.15 13.97 -8.10
N GLU A 48 -6.46 14.13 -7.97
CA GLU A 48 -7.27 15.02 -8.81
C GLU A 48 -6.87 16.51 -8.73
N GLN A 49 -6.25 16.93 -7.63
CA GLN A 49 -5.78 18.29 -7.34
C GLN A 49 -4.25 18.34 -7.21
N TRP A 50 -3.52 17.42 -7.86
CA TRP A 50 -2.05 17.33 -7.79
C TRP A 50 -1.34 18.62 -8.24
N PHE A 51 -1.98 19.40 -9.11
CA PHE A 51 -1.50 20.67 -9.65
C PHE A 51 -1.83 21.88 -8.75
N GLU A 52 -2.70 21.73 -7.76
CA GLU A 52 -3.05 22.81 -6.84
C GLU A 52 -1.93 23.01 -5.79
N PRO A 53 -1.73 24.25 -5.30
CA PRO A 53 -0.85 24.51 -4.17
C PRO A 53 -1.30 23.75 -2.92
N VAL A 54 -0.34 23.17 -2.20
CA VAL A 54 -0.63 22.46 -0.95
C VAL A 54 -0.97 23.47 0.16
N PRO A 55 -2.12 23.34 0.86
CA PRO A 55 -2.45 24.19 2.00
C PRO A 55 -1.39 24.11 3.10
N GLU A 56 -1.12 25.22 3.78
CA GLU A 56 -0.06 25.32 4.81
C GLU A 56 -0.23 24.28 5.93
N GLU A 57 -1.46 24.10 6.43
CA GLU A 57 -1.76 23.10 7.48
C GLU A 57 -1.47 21.67 7.01
N ALA A 58 -1.91 21.31 5.79
CA ALA A 58 -1.65 20.00 5.20
C ALA A 58 -0.15 19.77 4.99
N GLY A 59 0.58 20.80 4.55
CA GLY A 59 2.03 20.75 4.39
C GLY A 59 2.76 20.55 5.72
N ALA A 60 2.39 21.29 6.76
CA ALA A 60 2.97 21.16 8.09
C ALA A 60 2.73 19.77 8.71
N ASP A 61 1.54 19.21 8.49
CA ASP A 61 1.17 17.87 8.92
C ASP A 61 2.04 16.79 8.25
N MET A 62 2.19 16.87 6.92
CA MET A 62 3.06 15.98 6.14
C MET A 62 4.52 16.08 6.59
N GLU A 63 5.04 17.30 6.77
CA GLU A 63 6.41 17.54 7.24
C GLU A 63 6.64 16.99 8.66
N GLY A 64 5.66 17.18 9.54
CA GLY A 64 5.69 16.66 10.91
C GLY A 64 5.73 15.14 10.93
N PHE A 65 4.98 14.48 10.05
CA PHE A 65 5.05 13.02 9.91
C PHE A 65 6.36 12.54 9.26
N ALA A 66 6.84 13.23 8.21
CA ALA A 66 8.13 12.96 7.60
C ALA A 66 9.27 13.01 8.63
N SER A 67 9.25 14.00 9.51
CA SER A 67 10.21 14.16 10.60
C SER A 67 10.12 13.02 11.63
N ALA A 68 8.90 12.60 11.99
CA ALA A 68 8.69 11.47 12.90
C ALA A 68 9.23 10.15 12.32
N CYS A 69 9.01 9.89 11.03
CA CYS A 69 9.59 8.74 10.33
C CYS A 69 11.13 8.77 10.36
N ARG A 70 11.73 9.92 9.97
CA ARG A 70 13.20 10.07 9.99
C ARG A 70 13.80 9.84 11.37
N ALA A 71 13.16 10.34 12.42
CA ALA A 71 13.62 10.14 13.80
C ALA A 71 13.66 8.66 14.23
N GLN A 72 12.91 7.79 13.55
CA GLN A 72 12.86 6.34 13.80
C GLN A 72 13.67 5.54 12.75
N GLY A 73 14.42 6.21 11.87
CA GLY A 73 15.15 5.55 10.78
C GLY A 73 14.25 5.02 9.66
N VAL A 74 13.02 5.52 9.56
CA VAL A 74 12.06 5.18 8.51
C VAL A 74 12.15 6.22 7.40
N ARG A 75 12.28 5.76 6.15
CA ARG A 75 12.19 6.62 4.97
C ARG A 75 10.74 7.05 4.75
N PHE A 76 10.51 8.35 4.72
CA PHE A 76 9.21 8.89 4.34
C PHE A 76 9.15 9.10 2.85
N GLY A 77 8.11 8.55 2.24
CA GLY A 77 7.82 8.67 0.83
C GLY A 77 6.41 9.17 0.54
N VAL A 78 6.20 9.65 -0.69
CA VAL A 78 4.91 10.11 -1.19
C VAL A 78 4.63 9.45 -2.53
N GLY A 79 3.41 8.96 -2.72
CA GLY A 79 2.89 8.57 -4.02
C GLY A 79 2.08 9.69 -4.65
N LEU A 80 2.44 10.06 -5.88
CA LEU A 80 1.79 11.09 -6.67
C LEU A 80 1.20 10.43 -7.92
N SER A 81 -0.12 10.56 -8.11
CA SER A 81 -0.79 10.20 -9.35
C SER A 81 -1.08 11.48 -10.15
N PRO A 82 -0.21 11.90 -11.09
CA PRO A 82 -0.41 13.11 -11.87
C PRO A 82 -1.48 12.90 -12.95
N LEU A 83 -2.75 12.77 -12.54
CA LEU A 83 -3.88 12.51 -13.43
C LEU A 83 -3.97 13.57 -14.54
N GLY A 84 -4.17 13.13 -15.78
CA GLY A 84 -4.19 13.97 -16.98
C GLY A 84 -2.82 14.37 -17.53
N ALA A 85 -1.71 14.13 -16.81
CA ALA A 85 -0.38 14.55 -17.28
C ALA A 85 0.13 13.73 -18.48
N LEU A 86 -0.38 12.52 -18.71
CA LEU A 86 -0.03 11.70 -19.88
C LEU A 86 -0.75 12.14 -21.17
N ASP A 87 -1.89 12.83 -21.05
CA ASP A 87 -2.67 13.30 -22.21
C ASP A 87 -1.92 14.44 -22.92
N ALA A 88 -1.34 15.35 -22.14
CA ALA A 88 -0.53 16.47 -22.62
C ALA A 88 0.59 16.81 -21.62
N PHE A 89 1.82 16.35 -21.86
CA PHE A 89 2.98 16.67 -21.02
C PHE A 89 3.72 17.94 -21.48
N ASP A 90 2.96 19.03 -21.58
CA ASP A 90 3.41 20.34 -22.05
C ASP A 90 4.05 21.20 -20.95
N ASP A 91 4.43 22.44 -21.28
CA ASP A 91 5.06 23.36 -20.33
C ASP A 91 4.16 23.69 -19.12
N VAL A 92 2.84 23.72 -19.28
CA VAL A 92 1.91 24.02 -18.18
C VAL A 92 1.93 22.88 -17.17
N ILE A 93 1.79 21.64 -17.65
CA ILE A 93 1.84 20.44 -16.81
C ILE A 93 3.22 20.28 -16.17
N ARG A 94 4.31 20.53 -16.91
CA ARG A 94 5.69 20.51 -16.37
C ARG A 94 5.88 21.53 -15.26
N GLN A 95 5.36 22.76 -15.40
CA GLN A 95 5.45 23.77 -14.34
C GLN A 95 4.64 23.40 -13.10
N ALA A 96 3.42 22.88 -13.26
CA ALA A 96 2.62 22.39 -12.13
C ALA A 96 3.34 21.23 -11.40
N LEU A 97 3.92 20.30 -12.16
CA LEU A 97 4.65 19.17 -11.59
C LEU A 97 5.91 19.65 -10.88
N LEU A 98 6.64 20.61 -11.45
CA LEU A 98 7.81 21.22 -10.81
C LEU A 98 7.46 21.83 -9.45
N GLN A 99 6.37 22.58 -9.37
CA GLN A 99 5.92 23.19 -8.10
C GLN A 99 5.61 22.12 -7.05
N ARG A 100 4.94 21.04 -7.47
CA ARG A 100 4.66 19.91 -6.58
C ARG A 100 5.95 19.22 -6.12
N LEU A 101 6.90 18.95 -7.01
CA LEU A 101 8.18 18.35 -6.66
C LEU A 101 8.97 19.23 -5.68
N GLN A 102 9.01 20.54 -5.90
CA GLN A 102 9.66 21.48 -4.99
C GLN A 102 9.05 21.48 -3.59
N PHE A 103 7.72 21.34 -3.49
CA PHE A 103 7.06 21.17 -2.20
C PHE A 103 7.48 19.86 -1.51
N LEU A 104 7.46 18.73 -2.25
CA LEU A 104 7.83 17.41 -1.72
C LEU A 104 9.30 17.36 -1.27
N ASP A 105 10.19 17.96 -2.06
CA ASP A 105 11.61 18.13 -1.71
C ASP A 105 11.75 19.01 -0.45
N GLY A 106 10.95 20.08 -0.34
CA GLY A 106 10.95 21.00 0.80
C GLY A 106 10.60 20.35 2.14
N ILE A 107 9.66 19.39 2.15
CA ILE A 107 9.29 18.63 3.36
C ILE A 107 10.21 17.41 3.61
N GLY A 108 11.17 17.16 2.71
CA GLY A 108 12.17 16.11 2.83
C GLY A 108 11.64 14.71 2.53
N VAL A 109 10.85 14.57 1.46
CA VAL A 109 10.50 13.27 0.87
C VAL A 109 11.77 12.56 0.38
N GLN A 110 11.96 11.30 0.79
CA GLN A 110 13.11 10.47 0.42
C GLN A 110 12.76 9.44 -0.67
N ASP A 111 11.53 8.94 -0.65
CA ASP A 111 11.02 7.99 -1.65
C ASP A 111 9.85 8.64 -2.42
N LEU A 112 10.02 8.87 -3.70
CA LEU A 112 8.95 9.41 -4.55
C LEU A 112 8.38 8.30 -5.43
N VAL A 113 7.07 8.12 -5.42
CA VAL A 113 6.37 7.21 -6.33
C VAL A 113 5.57 8.01 -7.33
N ILE A 114 5.77 7.76 -8.62
CA ILE A 114 4.88 8.26 -9.67
C ILE A 114 3.93 7.14 -10.08
N GLN A 115 2.62 7.39 -9.96
CA GLN A 115 1.58 6.37 -10.06
C GLN A 115 0.71 6.55 -11.30
N PHE A 116 0.50 5.46 -12.02
CA PHE A 116 -0.34 5.39 -13.21
C PHE A 116 -1.41 4.28 -13.14
N ASP A 117 -1.64 3.73 -11.95
CA ASP A 117 -2.52 2.58 -11.65
C ASP A 117 -4.01 2.82 -11.97
N ASP A 118 -4.45 4.09 -12.07
CA ASP A 118 -5.82 4.47 -12.44
C ASP A 118 -5.92 5.27 -13.75
N ALA A 119 -4.87 5.26 -14.58
CA ALA A 119 -4.88 5.96 -15.86
C ALA A 119 -5.51 5.10 -16.96
N LEU A 120 -6.42 5.67 -17.75
CA LEU A 120 -6.98 5.01 -18.93
C LEU A 120 -5.89 4.74 -19.96
N ALA A 121 -5.91 3.55 -20.56
CA ALA A 121 -4.86 3.04 -21.43
C ALA A 121 -5.20 3.08 -22.93
N ASP A 122 -6.03 4.03 -23.38
CA ASP A 122 -6.26 4.23 -24.82
C ASP A 122 -5.12 5.05 -25.47
N LEU A 123 -3.87 4.67 -25.17
CA LEU A 123 -2.65 5.29 -25.64
C LEU A 123 -1.67 4.21 -26.14
N PRO A 124 -1.49 4.04 -27.47
CA PRO A 124 -0.56 3.05 -28.02
C PRO A 124 0.91 3.23 -27.61
N ASP A 125 1.30 4.44 -27.22
CA ASP A 125 2.64 4.83 -26.76
C ASP A 125 2.72 4.99 -25.23
N LEU A 126 1.80 4.38 -24.47
CA LEU A 126 1.65 4.52 -23.02
C LEU A 126 2.98 4.36 -22.25
N ALA A 127 3.72 3.28 -22.50
CA ALA A 127 5.00 3.03 -21.83
C ALA A 127 6.02 4.15 -22.09
N ALA A 128 6.12 4.64 -23.32
CA ALA A 128 7.04 5.71 -23.69
C ALA A 128 6.68 7.03 -23.00
N ARG A 129 5.39 7.38 -22.92
CA ARG A 129 4.90 8.57 -22.21
C ARG A 129 5.19 8.52 -20.72
N GLN A 130 4.96 7.36 -20.09
CA GLN A 130 5.27 7.15 -18.68
C GLN A 130 6.78 7.28 -18.41
N VAL A 131 7.61 6.72 -19.28
CA VAL A 131 9.07 6.84 -19.19
C VAL A 131 9.50 8.29 -19.33
N GLU A 132 8.98 9.04 -20.32
CA GLU A 132 9.29 10.47 -20.49
C GLU A 132 8.97 11.27 -19.22
N LEU A 133 7.76 11.11 -18.68
CA LEU A 133 7.32 11.83 -17.48
C LEU A 133 8.18 11.47 -16.27
N VAL A 134 8.44 10.17 -16.04
CA VAL A 134 9.22 9.73 -14.88
C VAL A 134 10.69 10.15 -14.98
N HIS A 135 11.29 10.13 -16.18
CA HIS A 135 12.64 10.66 -16.38
C HIS A 135 12.70 12.17 -16.13
N TRP A 136 11.69 12.92 -16.59
CA TRP A 136 11.58 14.33 -16.28
C TRP A 136 11.48 14.56 -14.77
N VAL A 137 10.65 13.79 -14.05
CA VAL A 137 10.57 13.87 -12.57
C VAL A 137 11.94 13.61 -11.93
N ARG A 138 12.68 12.61 -12.40
CA ARG A 138 14.01 12.28 -11.88
C ARG A 138 15.01 13.41 -12.03
N GLU A 139 14.92 14.20 -13.08
CA GLU A 139 15.79 15.37 -13.31
C GLU A 139 15.43 16.57 -12.41
N HIS A 140 14.21 16.61 -11.86
CA HIS A 140 13.65 17.77 -11.18
C HIS A 140 13.28 17.54 -9.71
N SER A 141 13.43 16.32 -9.18
CA SER A 141 13.23 15.99 -7.76
C SER A 141 14.55 15.68 -7.06
N ALA A 142 14.62 16.04 -5.78
CA ALA A 142 15.70 15.68 -4.88
C ALA A 142 15.51 14.31 -4.19
N ALA A 143 14.41 13.59 -4.47
CA ALA A 143 14.14 12.28 -3.88
C ALA A 143 15.29 11.29 -4.15
N GLU A 144 15.76 10.62 -3.10
CA GLU A 144 16.87 9.68 -3.18
C GLU A 144 16.49 8.38 -3.92
N ARG A 145 15.21 8.02 -3.88
CA ARG A 145 14.66 6.83 -4.52
C ARG A 145 13.40 7.17 -5.29
N LEU A 146 13.39 6.82 -6.58
CA LEU A 146 12.24 7.00 -7.45
C LEU A 146 11.66 5.63 -7.78
N ILE A 147 10.34 5.50 -7.64
CA ILE A 147 9.59 4.29 -7.93
C ILE A 147 8.48 4.66 -8.91
N VAL A 148 8.18 3.80 -9.87
CA VAL A 148 7.00 3.95 -10.74
C VAL A 148 5.98 2.86 -10.43
N CYS A 149 4.71 3.23 -10.30
CA CYS A 149 3.60 2.28 -10.40
C CYS A 149 3.06 2.34 -11.84
N PRO A 150 3.35 1.32 -12.67
CA PRO A 150 2.87 1.29 -14.04
C PRO A 150 1.35 1.11 -14.09
N SER A 151 0.71 1.44 -15.22
CA SER A 151 -0.75 1.23 -15.38
C SER A 151 -1.11 -0.25 -15.31
N TYR A 152 -0.27 -1.11 -15.91
CA TYR A 152 -0.39 -2.55 -15.79
C TYR A 152 0.62 -3.06 -14.77
N TYR A 153 0.28 -2.93 -13.50
CA TYR A 153 1.09 -3.32 -12.35
C TYR A 153 0.84 -4.76 -11.87
N SER A 154 0.04 -5.54 -12.59
CA SER A 154 -0.27 -6.94 -12.33
C SER A 154 -0.56 -7.69 -13.63
N ASP A 155 -0.45 -9.02 -13.61
CA ASP A 155 -0.97 -9.86 -14.70
C ASP A 155 -2.49 -10.03 -14.65
N ASP A 156 -3.15 -9.47 -13.63
CA ASP A 156 -4.58 -9.56 -13.48
C ASP A 156 -5.31 -9.02 -14.72
N PRO A 157 -6.11 -9.86 -15.43
CA PRO A 157 -6.91 -9.41 -16.56
C PRO A 157 -7.92 -8.33 -16.18
N MET A 158 -8.18 -8.13 -14.88
CA MET A 158 -9.00 -7.04 -14.39
C MET A 158 -8.47 -5.67 -14.80
N LEU A 159 -7.15 -5.49 -14.84
CA LEU A 159 -6.57 -4.21 -15.27
C LEU A 159 -6.92 -3.92 -16.73
N ASP A 160 -6.97 -4.94 -17.58
CA ASP A 160 -7.39 -4.79 -18.98
C ASP A 160 -8.88 -4.45 -19.09
N ALA A 161 -9.71 -5.04 -18.23
CA ALA A 161 -11.15 -4.76 -18.19
C ALA A 161 -11.46 -3.33 -17.72
N LEU A 162 -10.70 -2.80 -16.76
CA LEU A 162 -10.90 -1.47 -16.18
C LEU A 162 -10.28 -0.36 -17.02
N PHE A 163 -9.06 -0.57 -17.52
CA PHE A 163 -8.26 0.49 -18.11
C PHE A 163 -8.10 0.36 -19.63
N GLY A 164 -8.57 -0.74 -20.22
CA GLY A 164 -8.41 -1.07 -21.63
C GLY A 164 -7.32 -2.10 -21.86
N THR A 165 -7.30 -2.72 -23.06
CA THR A 165 -6.34 -3.78 -23.41
C THR A 165 -4.89 -3.29 -23.29
N ARG A 166 -4.07 -4.01 -22.52
CA ARG A 166 -2.66 -3.65 -22.36
C ARG A 166 -1.89 -3.70 -23.68
N PRO A 167 -1.03 -2.70 -23.96
CA PRO A 167 -0.19 -2.73 -25.15
C PRO A 167 0.71 -3.97 -25.17
N GLU A 168 0.92 -4.53 -26.36
CA GLU A 168 1.85 -5.65 -26.55
C GLU A 168 3.27 -5.23 -26.13
N GLY A 169 3.95 -6.05 -25.32
CA GLY A 169 5.30 -5.77 -24.87
C GLY A 169 5.43 -4.58 -23.91
N TYR A 170 4.34 -4.18 -23.23
CA TYR A 170 4.31 -3.02 -22.34
C TYR A 170 5.40 -3.09 -21.24
N LEU A 171 5.53 -4.22 -20.54
CA LEU A 171 6.52 -4.39 -19.48
C LEU A 171 7.95 -4.44 -20.02
N GLU A 172 8.16 -5.08 -21.17
CA GLU A 172 9.46 -5.15 -21.83
C GLU A 172 9.93 -3.76 -22.29
N THR A 173 9.01 -2.95 -22.81
CA THR A 173 9.29 -1.58 -23.23
C THR A 173 9.59 -0.69 -22.03
N LEU A 174 8.80 -0.81 -20.96
CA LEU A 174 9.07 -0.11 -19.70
C LEU A 174 10.42 -0.53 -19.10
N GLY A 175 10.71 -1.83 -19.09
CA GLY A 175 11.97 -2.40 -18.59
C GLY A 175 13.18 -1.85 -19.34
N ALA A 176 13.16 -1.91 -20.67
CA ALA A 176 14.26 -1.49 -21.52
C ALA A 176 14.47 0.03 -21.57
N SER A 177 13.41 0.82 -21.37
CA SER A 177 13.47 2.28 -21.56
C SER A 177 13.64 3.06 -20.25
N LEU A 178 13.16 2.52 -19.13
CA LEU A 178 13.28 3.18 -17.83
C LEU A 178 14.73 3.10 -17.32
N ASP A 179 15.20 4.14 -16.63
CA ASP A 179 16.55 4.12 -16.08
C ASP A 179 16.68 3.02 -15.03
N SER A 180 17.80 2.29 -15.05
CA SER A 180 18.02 1.14 -14.18
C SER A 180 17.98 1.43 -12.68
N GLY A 181 18.18 2.69 -12.27
CA GLY A 181 18.07 3.13 -10.88
C GLY A 181 16.65 3.47 -10.42
N ILE A 182 15.66 3.41 -11.30
CA ILE A 182 14.24 3.62 -10.97
C ILE A 182 13.61 2.26 -10.69
N GLU A 183 12.97 2.12 -9.53
CA GLU A 183 12.27 0.89 -9.14
C GLU A 183 10.86 0.83 -9.76
N VAL A 184 10.30 -0.38 -9.90
CA VAL A 184 8.97 -0.57 -10.51
C VAL A 184 8.10 -1.38 -9.58
N PHE A 185 6.94 -0.83 -9.22
CA PHE A 185 5.93 -1.54 -8.44
C PHE A 185 5.32 -2.70 -9.24
N TRP A 186 5.01 -3.78 -8.52
CA TRP A 186 4.32 -4.95 -9.04
C TRP A 186 3.43 -5.54 -7.95
N ALA A 187 2.20 -5.96 -8.28
CA ALA A 187 1.24 -6.51 -7.32
C ALA A 187 1.08 -8.04 -7.39
N GLY A 188 1.65 -8.69 -8.40
CA GLY A 188 1.62 -10.14 -8.54
C GLY A 188 0.81 -10.63 -9.74
N GLU A 189 0.33 -11.86 -9.67
CA GLU A 189 -0.50 -12.48 -10.73
C GLU A 189 -1.96 -11.98 -10.69
N GLU A 190 -2.39 -11.49 -9.53
CA GLU A 190 -3.70 -10.86 -9.30
C GLU A 190 -3.45 -9.50 -8.62
N VAL A 191 -4.37 -8.54 -8.69
CA VAL A 191 -4.25 -7.27 -7.95
C VAL A 191 -4.13 -7.54 -6.45
N CYS A 192 -4.93 -8.48 -5.94
CA CYS A 192 -4.85 -9.02 -4.59
C CYS A 192 -4.34 -10.47 -4.65
N ALA A 193 -3.05 -10.65 -4.95
CA ALA A 193 -2.46 -11.96 -5.17
C ALA A 193 -2.64 -12.93 -3.99
N ARG A 194 -3.16 -14.14 -4.26
CA ARG A 194 -3.25 -15.21 -3.24
C ARG A 194 -1.89 -15.74 -2.82
N GLN A 195 -0.94 -15.76 -3.74
CA GLN A 195 0.42 -16.21 -3.53
C GLN A 195 1.38 -15.53 -4.49
N TRP A 196 2.65 -15.63 -4.16
CA TRP A 196 3.75 -15.15 -4.97
C TRP A 196 4.78 -16.26 -5.12
N SER A 197 5.06 -16.66 -6.36
CA SER A 197 6.02 -17.72 -6.64
C SER A 197 7.36 -17.15 -7.11
N PRO A 198 8.50 -17.79 -6.78
CA PRO A 198 9.81 -17.43 -7.33
C PRO A 198 9.83 -17.37 -8.87
N GLY A 199 9.22 -18.34 -9.54
CA GLY A 199 9.18 -18.38 -11.00
C GLY A 199 8.42 -17.22 -11.62
N HIS A 200 7.33 -16.75 -10.98
CA HIS A 200 6.64 -15.54 -11.40
C HIS A 200 7.54 -14.30 -11.29
N LEU A 201 8.17 -14.12 -10.13
CA LEU A 201 9.06 -12.98 -9.89
C LEU A 201 10.27 -12.97 -10.84
N GLU A 202 10.84 -14.13 -11.15
CA GLU A 202 11.95 -14.26 -12.11
C GLU A 202 11.53 -13.86 -13.53
N ARG A 203 10.35 -14.30 -13.99
CA ARG A 203 9.81 -13.88 -15.29
C ARG A 203 9.59 -12.37 -15.34
N VAL A 204 8.91 -11.81 -14.35
CA VAL A 204 8.63 -10.37 -14.29
C VAL A 204 9.94 -9.57 -14.21
N SER A 205 10.92 -10.07 -13.46
CA SER A 205 12.26 -9.45 -13.41
C SER A 205 12.96 -9.44 -14.77
N GLY A 206 12.75 -10.49 -15.58
CA GLY A 206 13.25 -10.57 -16.96
C GLY A 206 12.61 -9.52 -17.87
N GLN A 207 11.29 -9.30 -17.75
CA GLN A 207 10.56 -8.31 -18.55
C GLN A 207 10.92 -6.88 -18.14
N LEU A 208 10.95 -6.60 -16.83
CA LEU A 208 11.30 -5.30 -16.26
C LEU A 208 12.81 -4.99 -16.28
N GLN A 209 13.65 -6.00 -16.53
CA GLN A 209 15.12 -5.92 -16.42
C GLN A 209 15.63 -5.45 -15.05
N ARG A 210 14.83 -5.65 -14.00
CA ARG A 210 15.14 -5.31 -12.60
C ARG A 210 14.24 -6.12 -11.68
N ARG A 211 14.64 -6.28 -10.41
CA ARG A 211 13.77 -6.90 -9.41
C ARG A 211 12.57 -5.99 -9.15
N PRO A 212 11.34 -6.51 -9.10
CA PRO A 212 10.17 -5.70 -8.79
C PRO A 212 10.21 -5.21 -7.34
N PHE A 213 9.64 -4.02 -7.14
CA PHE A 213 9.23 -3.52 -5.83
C PHE A 213 7.82 -4.05 -5.57
N LEU A 214 7.60 -4.82 -4.52
CA LEU A 214 6.30 -5.45 -4.31
C LEU A 214 5.31 -4.47 -3.68
N TRP A 215 4.13 -4.35 -4.27
CA TRP A 215 2.93 -3.76 -3.69
C TRP A 215 1.98 -4.90 -3.35
N ASP A 216 1.97 -5.33 -2.11
CA ASP A 216 1.14 -6.45 -1.67
C ASP A 216 -0.19 -5.96 -1.10
N ASN A 217 -1.28 -6.21 -1.81
CA ASN A 217 -2.65 -5.85 -1.40
C ASN A 217 -3.22 -6.83 -0.36
N TYR A 218 -2.44 -7.14 0.67
CA TYR A 218 -2.90 -7.73 1.91
C TYR A 218 -2.27 -6.94 3.06
N PRO A 219 -3.04 -6.50 4.08
CA PRO A 219 -4.43 -6.86 4.41
C PRO A 219 -5.52 -5.90 3.90
N VAL A 220 -5.27 -5.06 2.88
CA VAL A 220 -6.25 -4.05 2.43
C VAL A 220 -7.70 -4.58 2.35
N ASN A 221 -8.66 -3.78 2.83
CA ASN A 221 -10.09 -4.11 2.84
C ASN A 221 -10.96 -2.92 2.43
N ASP A 222 -10.58 -2.29 1.33
CA ASP A 222 -11.13 -1.01 0.86
C ASP A 222 -12.17 -1.13 -0.27
N SER A 223 -12.31 -2.29 -0.92
CA SER A 223 -13.44 -2.53 -1.82
C SER A 223 -14.71 -2.81 -1.04
N ALA A 224 -15.88 -2.54 -1.62
CA ALA A 224 -17.17 -2.78 -0.95
C ALA A 224 -17.32 -4.22 -0.43
N ALA A 225 -16.85 -5.21 -1.20
CA ALA A 225 -16.86 -6.61 -0.80
C ALA A 225 -15.84 -6.92 0.30
N MET A 226 -14.62 -6.39 0.21
CA MET A 226 -13.59 -6.66 1.24
C MET A 226 -13.87 -5.92 2.55
N ALA A 227 -14.48 -4.74 2.50
CA ALA A 227 -14.86 -3.97 3.68
C ALA A 227 -15.88 -4.70 4.56
N GLU A 228 -16.55 -5.74 4.03
CA GLU A 228 -17.36 -6.66 4.82
C GLU A 228 -16.54 -7.58 5.73
N HIS A 229 -15.20 -7.54 5.68
CA HIS A 229 -14.31 -8.43 6.41
C HIS A 229 -13.15 -7.66 7.09
N LEU A 230 -12.74 -8.11 8.27
CA LEU A 230 -11.49 -7.67 8.90
C LEU A 230 -10.38 -8.68 8.56
N HIS A 231 -9.43 -8.28 7.72
CA HIS A 231 -8.29 -9.12 7.32
C HIS A 231 -7.22 -9.12 8.42
N LEU A 232 -7.22 -10.14 9.27
CA LEU A 232 -6.41 -10.22 10.51
C LEU A 232 -5.41 -11.38 10.53
N ARG A 233 -5.60 -12.42 9.72
CA ARG A 233 -4.72 -13.60 9.68
C ARG A 233 -3.32 -13.22 9.24
N GLY A 234 -2.35 -13.98 9.73
CA GLY A 234 -0.98 -13.86 9.29
C GLY A 234 -0.80 -14.14 7.80
N PHE A 235 0.23 -13.54 7.20
CA PHE A 235 0.53 -13.71 5.79
C PHE A 235 0.72 -15.17 5.43
N THR A 236 0.19 -15.57 4.27
CA THR A 236 0.44 -16.87 3.63
C THR A 236 0.74 -16.67 2.14
N GLY A 237 1.38 -17.64 1.51
CA GLY A 237 1.71 -17.57 0.08
C GLY A 237 2.84 -16.61 -0.26
N ARG A 238 3.57 -16.09 0.73
CA ARG A 238 4.77 -15.24 0.56
C ARG A 238 6.00 -16.00 1.09
N PRO A 239 6.47 -17.06 0.40
CA PRO A 239 7.61 -17.84 0.88
C PRO A 239 8.86 -16.96 0.99
N ALA A 240 9.67 -17.16 2.04
CA ALA A 240 10.87 -16.37 2.28
C ALA A 240 11.89 -16.41 1.12
N ALA A 241 11.80 -17.45 0.27
CA ALA A 241 12.57 -17.58 -0.97
C ALA A 241 12.34 -16.43 -1.97
N MET A 242 11.25 -15.67 -1.85
CA MET A 242 11.02 -14.47 -2.67
C MET A 242 11.93 -13.31 -2.30
N GLY A 243 12.45 -13.25 -1.08
CA GLY A 243 13.15 -12.07 -0.58
C GLY A 243 14.33 -11.61 -1.48
N PRO A 244 15.18 -12.51 -1.99
CA PRO A 244 16.21 -12.16 -2.97
C PRO A 244 15.69 -11.77 -4.37
N LEU A 245 14.41 -11.96 -4.67
CA LEU A 245 13.79 -11.76 -6.00
C LEU A 245 13.00 -10.46 -6.10
N CYS A 246 12.88 -9.69 -5.03
CA CYS A 246 12.33 -8.33 -5.03
C CYS A 246 13.36 -7.32 -4.53
N SER A 247 13.13 -6.04 -4.83
CA SER A 247 13.97 -4.95 -4.31
C SER A 247 13.47 -4.42 -2.96
N ALA A 248 12.16 -4.47 -2.73
CA ALA A 248 11.47 -4.16 -1.49
C ALA A 248 10.08 -4.82 -1.45
N HIS A 249 9.45 -4.87 -0.29
CA HIS A 249 8.09 -5.38 -0.11
C HIS A 249 7.27 -4.40 0.73
N ALA A 250 6.40 -3.62 0.06
CA ALA A 250 5.40 -2.79 0.71
C ALA A 250 4.07 -3.51 0.81
N ILE A 251 3.42 -3.40 1.96
CA ILE A 251 2.04 -3.86 2.13
C ILE A 251 1.07 -2.68 2.01
N ASN A 252 -0.04 -2.89 1.34
CA ASN A 252 -1.19 -2.00 1.38
C ASN A 252 -2.05 -2.38 2.60
N PRO A 253 -2.11 -1.53 3.64
CA PRO A 253 -2.77 -1.88 4.88
C PRO A 253 -4.30 -1.84 4.74
N ALA A 254 -5.00 -2.34 5.76
CA ALA A 254 -6.45 -2.24 5.88
C ALA A 254 -6.87 -0.83 6.26
N LEU A 255 -8.16 -0.51 6.16
CA LEU A 255 -8.72 0.76 6.62
C LEU A 255 -8.52 0.98 8.13
N GLN A 256 -8.28 -0.08 8.89
CA GLN A 256 -8.07 -0.07 10.33
C GLN A 256 -6.56 -0.04 10.67
N PRO A 257 -5.98 1.09 11.12
CA PRO A 257 -4.53 1.24 11.29
C PRO A 257 -3.94 0.32 12.36
N THR A 258 -4.60 0.18 13.52
CA THR A 258 -4.10 -0.67 14.62
C THR A 258 -4.19 -2.14 14.24
N LEU A 259 -5.33 -2.58 13.71
CA LEU A 259 -5.53 -3.96 13.27
C LEU A 259 -4.60 -4.34 12.12
N SER A 260 -4.28 -3.42 11.20
CA SER A 260 -3.32 -3.64 10.10
C SER A 260 -1.93 -4.07 10.59
N CYS A 261 -1.55 -3.71 11.81
CA CYS A 261 -0.26 -4.10 12.36
C CYS A 261 -0.15 -5.61 12.60
N ILE A 262 -1.26 -6.30 12.86
CA ILE A 262 -1.26 -7.75 13.16
C ILE A 262 -0.70 -8.55 11.97
N PRO A 263 -1.31 -8.52 10.76
CA PRO A 263 -0.75 -9.21 9.62
C PRO A 263 0.63 -8.65 9.23
N ALA A 264 0.88 -7.35 9.35
CA ALA A 264 2.19 -6.77 9.05
C ALA A 264 3.34 -7.43 9.83
N LEU A 265 3.18 -7.60 11.16
CA LEU A 265 4.17 -8.29 12.00
C LEU A 265 4.43 -9.73 11.52
N THR A 266 3.38 -10.43 11.07
CA THR A 266 3.53 -11.81 10.57
C THR A 266 4.29 -11.90 9.24
N LEU A 267 4.30 -10.84 8.41
CA LEU A 267 5.12 -10.81 7.20
C LEU A 267 6.62 -10.76 7.54
N ALA A 268 6.99 -9.94 8.53
CA ALA A 268 8.36 -9.91 9.02
C ALA A 268 8.78 -11.28 9.58
N ASP A 269 7.88 -11.92 10.33
CA ASP A 269 8.08 -13.28 10.84
C ASP A 269 8.23 -14.32 9.74
N SER A 270 7.44 -14.24 8.66
CA SER A 270 7.50 -15.20 7.57
C SER A 270 8.86 -15.17 6.85
N TYR A 271 9.42 -13.99 6.62
CA TYR A 271 10.77 -13.85 6.08
C TYR A 271 11.85 -14.35 7.04
N ARG A 272 11.69 -14.06 8.34
CA ARG A 272 12.68 -14.43 9.37
C ARG A 272 12.71 -15.94 9.62
N GLN A 273 11.54 -16.59 9.63
CA GLN A 273 11.39 -18.00 9.98
C GLN A 273 11.48 -18.93 8.76
N GLY A 274 11.20 -18.43 7.55
CA GLY A 274 11.23 -19.23 6.33
C GLY A 274 10.30 -20.44 6.40
N GLU A 275 10.80 -21.62 6.07
CA GLU A 275 10.02 -22.87 6.08
C GLU A 275 9.50 -23.26 7.48
N ALA A 276 10.06 -22.70 8.56
CA ALA A 276 9.58 -22.93 9.92
C ALA A 276 8.37 -22.05 10.32
N TYR A 277 7.98 -21.10 9.46
CA TYR A 277 6.90 -20.16 9.74
C TYR A 277 5.55 -20.87 9.88
N GLN A 278 4.87 -20.64 11.00
CA GLN A 278 3.53 -21.13 11.29
C GLN A 278 2.56 -19.96 11.40
N TYR A 279 1.80 -19.70 10.34
CA TYR A 279 1.03 -18.46 10.22
C TYR A 279 0.04 -18.21 11.36
N MET A 280 -0.63 -19.24 11.89
CA MET A 280 -1.56 -19.06 13.02
C MET A 280 -0.86 -18.81 14.36
N GLU A 281 0.31 -19.39 14.57
CA GLU A 281 1.13 -19.11 15.77
C GLU A 281 1.68 -17.68 15.74
N SER A 282 2.19 -17.25 14.57
CA SER A 282 2.62 -15.87 14.36
C SER A 282 1.45 -14.88 14.46
N THR A 283 0.25 -15.24 13.95
CA THR A 283 -0.98 -14.43 14.11
C THR A 283 -1.28 -14.18 15.58
N LEU A 284 -1.30 -15.24 16.41
CA LEU A 284 -1.57 -15.10 17.84
C LEU A 284 -0.49 -14.27 18.54
N THR A 285 0.78 -14.48 18.20
CA THR A 285 1.90 -13.71 18.74
C THR A 285 1.78 -12.23 18.42
N ALA A 286 1.50 -11.90 17.15
CA ALA A 286 1.27 -10.53 16.70
C ALA A 286 0.03 -9.89 17.36
N MET A 287 -1.06 -10.65 17.55
CA MET A 287 -2.22 -10.18 18.30
C MET A 287 -1.86 -9.84 19.76
N VAL A 288 -1.09 -10.70 20.44
CA VAL A 288 -0.64 -10.43 21.82
C VAL A 288 0.22 -9.18 21.89
N GLU A 289 1.12 -8.97 20.92
CA GLU A 289 1.95 -7.78 20.87
C GLU A 289 1.14 -6.49 20.62
N VAL A 290 0.16 -6.54 19.72
CA VAL A 290 -0.65 -5.38 19.34
C VAL A 290 -1.70 -5.04 20.40
N LEU A 291 -2.27 -6.04 21.07
CA LEU A 291 -3.52 -5.92 21.85
C LEU A 291 -3.35 -6.23 23.35
N GLY A 292 -2.25 -6.88 23.73
CA GLY A 292 -2.12 -7.55 25.04
C GLY A 292 -2.87 -8.88 25.11
N GLU A 293 -2.55 -9.71 26.11
CA GLU A 293 -2.99 -11.12 26.18
C GLU A 293 -4.51 -11.30 26.13
N SER A 294 -5.27 -10.52 26.91
CA SER A 294 -6.71 -10.76 27.07
C SER A 294 -7.52 -10.34 25.84
N LEU A 295 -7.20 -9.18 25.24
CA LEU A 295 -7.87 -8.76 24.00
C LEU A 295 -7.41 -9.60 22.81
N ALA A 296 -6.15 -10.04 22.78
CA ALA A 296 -5.66 -10.99 21.79
C ALA A 296 -6.42 -12.32 21.83
N ALA A 297 -6.62 -12.89 23.02
CA ALA A 297 -7.40 -14.11 23.18
C ALA A 297 -8.84 -13.96 22.67
N GLN A 298 -9.48 -12.81 22.95
CA GLN A 298 -10.83 -12.50 22.44
C GLN A 298 -10.83 -12.38 20.91
N LEU A 299 -9.94 -11.55 20.34
CA LEU A 299 -9.88 -11.33 18.89
C LEU A 299 -9.54 -12.60 18.13
N PHE A 300 -8.65 -13.43 18.67
CA PHE A 300 -8.28 -14.71 18.08
C PHE A 300 -9.44 -15.71 18.09
N ALA A 301 -10.25 -15.74 19.16
CA ALA A 301 -11.46 -16.57 19.23
C ALA A 301 -12.53 -16.11 18.23
N ASP A 302 -12.66 -14.80 18.01
CA ASP A 302 -13.62 -14.22 17.07
C ASP A 302 -13.12 -14.19 15.62
N LEU A 303 -11.86 -14.56 15.36
CA LEU A 303 -11.23 -14.49 14.04
C LEU A 303 -12.06 -15.13 12.90
N PRO A 304 -12.66 -16.33 13.07
CA PRO A 304 -13.51 -16.90 12.02
C PRO A 304 -14.74 -16.03 11.70
N VAL A 305 -15.28 -15.31 12.69
CA VAL A 305 -16.45 -14.45 12.50
C VAL A 305 -16.03 -13.12 11.88
N LEU A 306 -14.96 -12.50 12.37
CA LEU A 306 -14.50 -11.19 11.92
C LEU A 306 -13.91 -11.22 10.50
N GLN A 307 -13.16 -12.28 10.17
CA GLN A 307 -12.51 -12.40 8.87
C GLN A 307 -13.30 -13.22 7.85
N ASP A 308 -13.86 -14.39 8.22
CA ASP A 308 -14.50 -15.27 7.21
C ASP A 308 -15.98 -14.96 7.02
N ALA A 309 -16.74 -14.87 8.12
CA ALA A 309 -18.17 -14.60 8.04
C ALA A 309 -18.46 -13.12 7.70
N GLY A 310 -17.67 -12.21 8.25
CA GLY A 310 -17.78 -10.78 7.97
C GLY A 310 -19.12 -10.18 8.41
N LEU A 311 -19.47 -9.03 7.84
CA LEU A 311 -20.70 -8.29 8.16
C LEU A 311 -21.99 -9.00 7.73
N ALA A 312 -21.90 -10.08 6.95
CA ALA A 312 -23.03 -10.97 6.64
C ALA A 312 -23.56 -11.73 7.87
N MET A 313 -22.88 -11.63 9.02
CA MET A 313 -23.35 -12.18 10.30
C MET A 313 -24.71 -11.60 10.72
N GLY A 314 -25.54 -12.42 11.39
CA GLY A 314 -26.85 -12.00 11.87
C GLY A 314 -26.79 -10.86 12.90
N SER A 315 -27.85 -10.05 12.99
CA SER A 315 -27.92 -8.87 13.87
C SER A 315 -27.64 -9.15 15.34
N VAL A 316 -28.04 -10.33 15.84
CA VAL A 316 -27.76 -10.77 17.22
C VAL A 316 -26.26 -10.97 17.44
N GLN A 317 -25.57 -11.64 16.52
CA GLN A 317 -24.12 -11.85 16.60
C GLN A 317 -23.38 -10.52 16.53
N LYS A 318 -23.82 -9.64 15.62
CA LYS A 318 -23.27 -8.29 15.45
C LYS A 318 -23.37 -7.47 16.73
N GLN A 319 -24.54 -7.44 17.37
CA GLN A 319 -24.75 -6.74 18.65
C GLN A 319 -23.91 -7.35 19.79
N HIS A 320 -23.78 -8.68 19.81
CA HIS A 320 -22.97 -9.36 20.81
C HIS A 320 -21.50 -8.98 20.71
N LEU A 321 -20.90 -9.08 19.52
CA LEU A 321 -19.51 -8.66 19.28
C LEU A 321 -19.33 -7.18 19.62
N ARG A 322 -20.23 -6.31 19.16
CA ARG A 322 -20.16 -4.88 19.47
C ARG A 322 -20.14 -4.63 20.97
N SER A 323 -20.97 -5.34 21.74
CA SER A 323 -21.00 -5.24 23.21
C SER A 323 -19.69 -5.69 23.85
N ILE A 324 -19.05 -6.74 23.31
CA ILE A 324 -17.74 -7.22 23.78
C ILE A 324 -16.67 -6.14 23.52
N TYR A 325 -16.52 -5.72 22.27
CA TYR A 325 -15.44 -4.81 21.87
C TYR A 325 -15.60 -3.40 22.45
N ALA A 326 -16.83 -2.91 22.63
CA ALA A 326 -17.09 -1.64 23.32
C ALA A 326 -16.67 -1.64 24.80
N GLY A 327 -16.46 -2.82 25.41
CA GLY A 327 -15.96 -2.95 26.78
C GLY A 327 -14.45 -2.75 26.93
N TRP A 328 -13.70 -2.64 25.83
CA TRP A 328 -12.25 -2.49 25.84
C TRP A 328 -11.85 -1.04 25.55
N ASP A 329 -11.02 -0.46 26.42
CA ASP A 329 -10.36 0.82 26.14
C ASP A 329 -9.08 0.59 25.32
N HIS A 330 -9.25 0.17 24.06
CA HIS A 330 -8.14 -0.10 23.15
C HIS A 330 -8.44 0.37 21.72
N PRO A 331 -7.49 1.01 21.00
CA PRO A 331 -7.72 1.49 19.63
C PRO A 331 -8.23 0.40 18.68
N ALA A 332 -7.65 -0.80 18.71
CA ALA A 332 -8.11 -1.92 17.88
C ALA A 332 -9.56 -2.35 18.19
N ALA A 333 -9.98 -2.30 19.46
CA ALA A 333 -11.36 -2.64 19.79
C ALA A 333 -12.34 -1.57 19.30
N ARG A 334 -11.94 -0.29 19.31
CA ARG A 334 -12.70 0.79 18.68
C ARG A 334 -12.82 0.60 17.17
N GLU A 335 -11.73 0.20 16.50
CA GLU A 335 -11.73 -0.13 15.07
C GLU A 335 -12.72 -1.28 14.74
N VAL A 336 -12.79 -2.33 15.58
CA VAL A 336 -13.80 -3.39 15.43
C VAL A 336 -15.23 -2.85 15.60
N VAL A 337 -15.47 -2.00 16.61
CA VAL A 337 -16.79 -1.39 16.84
C VAL A 337 -17.21 -0.49 15.66
N GLU A 338 -16.30 0.34 15.15
CA GLU A 338 -16.56 1.22 14.01
C GLU A 338 -16.86 0.44 12.73
N TRP A 339 -16.15 -0.67 12.51
CA TRP A 339 -16.42 -1.59 11.40
C TRP A 339 -17.80 -2.24 11.55
N LEU A 340 -18.15 -2.74 12.74
CA LEU A 340 -19.50 -3.24 13.03
C LEU A 340 -20.55 -2.13 12.80
N ASP A 341 -20.27 -0.88 13.15
CA ASP A 341 -21.20 0.24 12.97
C ASP A 341 -21.28 0.73 11.50
N GLY A 342 -20.53 0.13 10.58
CA GLY A 342 -20.60 0.39 9.14
C GLY A 342 -19.83 1.63 8.69
N ARG A 343 -18.87 2.12 9.49
CA ARG A 343 -18.08 3.32 9.18
C ARG A 343 -17.35 3.25 7.83
N PHE A 344 -17.01 2.03 7.40
CA PHE A 344 -16.21 1.77 6.20
C PHE A 344 -17.04 1.26 5.02
N SER A 345 -18.37 1.29 5.11
CA SER A 345 -19.29 0.80 4.07
C SER A 345 -19.68 1.94 3.12
N GLY A 346 -19.24 1.92 1.85
CA GLY A 346 -19.83 2.74 0.77
C GLY A 346 -18.93 3.76 0.06
N GLU A 347 -17.70 4.00 0.52
CA GLU A 347 -16.71 4.88 -0.14
C GLU A 347 -15.46 4.07 -0.53
N GLY A 348 -15.68 2.92 -1.16
CA GLY A 348 -14.64 1.96 -1.46
C GLY A 348 -14.01 2.14 -2.83
N ALA A 349 -12.97 1.34 -3.10
CA ALA A 349 -12.43 1.16 -4.44
C ALA A 349 -13.58 0.89 -5.43
N PRO A 350 -13.48 1.32 -6.70
CA PRO A 350 -14.50 1.07 -7.71
C PRO A 350 -14.97 -0.38 -7.62
N SER A 351 -16.25 -0.56 -7.24
CA SER A 351 -16.85 -1.88 -7.21
C SER A 351 -16.98 -2.35 -8.64
N LEU A 352 -16.42 -3.53 -8.93
CA LEU A 352 -16.69 -4.26 -10.16
C LEU A 352 -18.07 -4.95 -10.08
#